data_AF-A0AAD7M7Z7-F1
#
_entry.id   AF-A0AAD7M7Z7-F1
#
_cell.length_a   1.000
_cell.length_b   1.000
_cell.length_c   1.000
_cell.angle_alpha   90.00
_cell.angle_beta   90.00
_cell.angle_gamma   90.00
#
_symmetry.space_group_name_H-M   'P 1'
#
loop_
_entity.id
_entity.type
_entity.pdbx_description
1 polymer ?
#
loop_
_entity_poly.entity_id
_entity_poly.type
_entity_poly.pdbx_seq_one_letter_code
_entity_poly.pdbx_strand_id
1 'polypeptide(L)'
;MTAPGQTTNVLLTANQIPDTSGVFLIAARPYVTSISFDNSTTFGFLKYKSRRTEKIKPLKIPRNFVLHNLPEMRDTDFASEFSNKLRSLASPQYPCNVKIDKRVMSFVRPTISMLESHYKNLDTLEYSLVFPENPPNPFNYTGIDPVTENMNTEVGTKVLSVPYGTNLEILMQGTSFLNVENHPIHVHGHNFFIVGMRFGNYNADKDPANYNLIDPPERNTVAVPTGGWAAIRFKADNPCLVHSLPS
;
A
#
# COMPACT_ATOMS: atom_id res chain seq x y z
N MET A 1 -8.10 4.95 -4.05
CA MET A 1 -8.44 3.54 -4.26
C MET A 1 -7.89 2.73 -3.10
N THR A 2 -8.58 1.69 -2.66
CA THR A 2 -8.05 0.69 -1.74
C THR A 2 -8.12 -0.65 -2.46
N ALA A 3 -6.97 -1.27 -2.72
CA ALA A 3 -6.91 -2.59 -3.36
C ALA A 3 -7.30 -3.70 -2.35
N PRO A 4 -7.60 -4.93 -2.80
CA PRO A 4 -7.86 -6.04 -1.89
C PRO A 4 -6.74 -6.20 -0.83
N GLY A 5 -7.13 -6.36 0.43
CA GLY A 5 -6.19 -6.45 1.56
C GLY A 5 -5.61 -5.11 2.04
N GLN A 6 -5.95 -3.98 1.42
CA GLN A 6 -5.57 -2.66 1.92
C GLN A 6 -6.58 -2.15 2.95
N THR A 7 -6.08 -1.64 4.07
CA THR A 7 -6.87 -0.85 5.01
C THR A 7 -6.38 0.59 5.03
N THR A 8 -7.27 1.51 5.36
CA THR A 8 -6.98 2.93 5.39
C THR A 8 -7.75 3.57 6.53
N ASN A 9 -7.04 4.34 7.36
CA ASN A 9 -7.66 5.26 8.30
C ASN A 9 -7.90 6.59 7.58
N VAL A 10 -9.13 7.11 7.65
CA VAL A 10 -9.49 8.42 7.09
C VAL A 10 -10.06 9.31 8.17
N LEU A 11 -9.66 10.59 8.16
CA LEU A 11 -10.42 11.65 8.82
C LEU A 11 -11.39 12.22 7.79
N LEU A 12 -12.69 12.21 8.09
CA LEU A 12 -13.72 12.67 7.17
C LEU A 12 -14.43 13.91 7.73
N THR A 13 -14.74 14.86 6.85
CA THR A 13 -15.64 15.97 7.17
C THR A 13 -16.92 15.79 6.37
N ALA A 14 -18.04 15.54 7.05
CA ALA A 14 -19.34 15.41 6.41
C ALA A 14 -19.95 16.80 6.22
N ASN A 15 -19.78 17.38 5.03
CA ASN A 15 -20.17 18.76 4.72
C ASN A 15 -21.56 18.89 4.05
N GLN A 16 -22.28 17.78 3.91
CA GLN A 16 -23.66 17.77 3.38
C GLN A 16 -24.67 18.07 4.50
N ILE A 17 -25.88 18.52 4.14
CA ILE A 17 -26.97 18.61 5.11
C ILE A 17 -27.52 17.18 5.28
N PRO A 18 -27.43 16.57 6.48
CA PRO A 18 -28.00 15.24 6.68
C PRO A 18 -29.51 15.31 6.50
N ASP A 19 -30.12 14.19 6.15
CA ASP A 19 -31.57 14.12 6.08
C ASP A 19 -32.21 14.34 7.48
N THR A 20 -33.54 14.34 7.53
CA THR A 20 -34.29 14.55 8.78
C THR A 20 -33.96 13.55 9.89
N SER A 21 -33.25 12.45 9.59
CA SER A 21 -32.80 11.47 10.58
C SER A 21 -31.41 11.77 11.17
N GLY A 22 -30.72 12.80 10.66
CA GLY A 22 -29.36 13.16 11.07
C GLY A 22 -28.29 12.19 10.54
N VAL A 23 -28.61 11.47 9.45
CA VAL A 23 -27.76 10.44 8.87
C VAL A 23 -27.12 10.94 7.58
N PHE A 24 -25.85 10.60 7.42
CA PHE A 24 -25.06 10.81 6.21
C PHE A 24 -24.90 9.47 5.50
N LEU A 25 -25.25 9.46 4.21
CA LEU A 25 -25.00 8.32 3.34
C LEU A 25 -23.56 8.34 2.85
N ILE A 26 -22.86 7.23 3.01
CA ILE A 26 -21.55 6.97 2.42
C ILE A 26 -21.78 5.85 1.40
N ALA A 27 -21.28 6.01 0.18
CA ALA A 27 -21.40 5.00 -0.86
C ALA A 27 -20.03 4.72 -1.48
N ALA A 28 -19.77 3.45 -1.79
CA ALA A 28 -18.54 2.99 -2.38
C ALA A 28 -18.84 2.00 -3.51
N ARG A 29 -18.05 2.09 -4.59
CA ARG A 29 -18.16 1.21 -5.76
C ARG A 29 -16.77 0.68 -6.11
N PRO A 30 -16.67 -0.57 -6.58
CA PRO A 30 -15.40 -1.12 -7.02
C PRO A 30 -14.84 -0.36 -8.22
N TYR A 31 -13.51 -0.23 -8.23
CA TYR A 31 -12.74 0.17 -9.41
C TYR A 31 -12.12 -1.08 -10.03
N VAL A 32 -12.20 -1.22 -11.36
CA VAL A 32 -11.86 -2.46 -12.07
C VAL A 32 -10.98 -2.15 -13.27
N THR A 33 -9.79 -2.76 -13.32
CA THR A 33 -8.84 -2.67 -14.44
C THR A 33 -8.83 -3.90 -15.34
N SER A 34 -9.28 -5.06 -14.86
CA SER A 34 -9.38 -6.30 -15.65
C SER A 34 -10.35 -7.30 -15.00
N ILE A 35 -10.95 -8.14 -15.86
CA ILE A 35 -12.04 -9.12 -15.64
C ILE A 35 -13.38 -8.57 -15.09
N SER A 36 -14.42 -9.41 -15.17
CA SER A 36 -15.76 -9.12 -14.64
C SER A 36 -15.74 -9.20 -13.12
N PHE A 37 -16.27 -8.16 -12.46
CA PHE A 37 -16.38 -8.06 -11.01
C PHE A 37 -17.82 -7.69 -10.64
N ASP A 38 -18.24 -8.00 -9.41
CA ASP A 38 -19.55 -7.58 -8.90
C ASP A 38 -19.67 -6.05 -8.98
N ASN A 39 -20.67 -5.54 -9.68
CA ASN A 39 -20.89 -4.10 -9.87
C ASN A 39 -21.75 -3.48 -8.76
N SER A 40 -22.02 -4.23 -7.69
CA SER A 40 -22.81 -3.75 -6.58
C SER A 40 -22.16 -2.52 -5.93
N THR A 41 -23.00 -1.52 -5.64
CA THR A 41 -22.60 -0.34 -4.87
C THR A 41 -22.92 -0.63 -3.41
N THR A 42 -21.90 -0.53 -2.56
CA THR A 42 -22.05 -0.68 -1.11
C THR A 42 -22.43 0.66 -0.49
N PHE A 43 -23.31 0.61 0.51
CA PHE A 43 -23.75 1.77 1.27
C PHE A 43 -23.38 1.62 2.76
N GLY A 44 -22.89 2.70 3.35
CA GLY A 44 -22.70 2.87 4.79
C GLY A 44 -23.47 4.09 5.27
N PHE A 45 -23.85 4.09 6.55
CA PHE A 45 -24.57 5.19 7.17
C PHE A 45 -23.76 5.72 8.35
N LEU A 46 -23.44 7.01 8.31
CA LEU A 46 -22.80 7.71 9.41
C LEU A 46 -23.84 8.58 10.12
N LYS A 47 -24.05 8.34 11.42
CA LYS A 47 -24.97 9.13 12.25
C LYS A 47 -24.22 9.76 13.41
N TYR A 48 -24.31 11.08 13.56
CA TYR A 48 -23.83 11.72 14.78
C TYR A 48 -24.78 11.43 15.95
N LYS A 49 -24.22 11.16 17.14
CA LYS A 49 -25.01 11.10 18.36
C LYS A 49 -25.57 12.50 18.65
N SER A 50 -26.85 12.70 18.41
CA SER A 50 -27.59 13.87 18.86
C SER A 50 -27.92 13.74 20.35
N ARG A 51 -27.86 14.85 21.10
CA ARG A 51 -28.36 14.92 22.49
C ARG A 51 -29.89 14.83 22.56
N ARG A 52 -30.61 14.96 21.44
CA ARG A 52 -32.07 14.78 21.38
C ARG A 52 -32.42 13.38 20.89
N THR A 53 -33.10 12.62 21.74
CA THR A 53 -33.71 11.33 21.41
C THR A 53 -34.97 11.55 20.58
N GLU A 54 -34.82 11.71 19.26
CA GLU A 54 -35.97 11.67 18.35
C GLU A 54 -36.20 10.23 17.86
N LYS A 55 -37.45 9.77 17.97
CA LYS A 55 -37.89 8.44 17.52
C LYS A 55 -37.66 8.35 16.00
N ILE A 56 -36.78 7.44 15.60
CA ILE A 56 -36.34 7.26 14.21
C ILE A 56 -37.51 6.69 13.39
N LYS A 57 -37.97 7.41 12.36
CA LYS A 57 -38.76 6.81 11.28
C LYS A 57 -37.80 6.05 10.36
N PRO A 58 -38.13 4.83 9.89
CA PRO A 58 -37.28 4.09 8.98
C PRO A 58 -37.03 4.92 7.71
N LEU A 59 -35.75 5.03 7.32
CA LEU A 59 -35.34 5.74 6.11
C LEU A 59 -35.91 5.03 4.89
N LYS A 60 -36.79 5.70 4.13
CA LYS A 60 -37.22 5.23 2.82
C LYS A 60 -36.24 5.76 1.78
N ILE A 61 -35.26 4.94 1.40
CA ILE A 61 -34.35 5.26 0.30
C ILE A 61 -35.20 5.33 -0.99
N PRO A 62 -35.20 6.46 -1.71
CA PRO A 62 -35.92 6.55 -2.99
C PRO A 62 -35.39 5.50 -3.96
N ARG A 63 -36.29 4.77 -4.65
CA ARG A 63 -35.89 3.75 -5.65
C ARG A 63 -35.06 4.33 -6.81
N ASN A 64 -35.11 5.65 -7.03
CA ASN A 64 -34.40 6.36 -8.09
C ASN A 64 -33.34 7.34 -7.53
N PHE A 65 -32.65 6.98 -6.43
CA PHE A 65 -31.56 7.82 -5.91
C PHE A 65 -30.36 7.75 -6.86
N VAL A 66 -30.09 8.84 -7.58
CA VAL A 66 -28.92 8.95 -8.46
C VAL A 66 -27.72 9.40 -7.63
N LEU A 67 -26.71 8.54 -7.55
CA LEU A 67 -25.44 8.85 -6.89
C LEU A 67 -24.57 9.67 -7.85
N HIS A 68 -24.86 10.96 -7.97
CA HIS A 68 -24.15 11.87 -8.88
C HIS A 68 -22.64 11.99 -8.62
N ASN A 69 -22.17 11.58 -7.44
CA ASN A 69 -20.78 11.75 -7.00
C ASN A 69 -19.96 10.45 -7.03
N LEU A 70 -20.50 9.36 -7.58
CA LEU A 70 -19.74 8.12 -7.74
C LEU A 70 -19.18 7.99 -9.15
N PRO A 71 -17.86 7.78 -9.30
CA PRO A 71 -17.25 7.58 -10.61
C PRO A 71 -17.70 6.25 -11.24
N GLU A 72 -17.47 6.15 -12.55
CA GLU A 72 -17.61 4.88 -13.27
C GLU A 72 -16.57 3.87 -12.79
N MET A 73 -16.90 2.56 -12.84
CA MET A 73 -15.99 1.51 -12.35
C MET A 73 -14.65 1.46 -13.08
N ARG A 74 -14.61 1.95 -14.32
CA ARG A 74 -13.42 1.95 -15.19
C ARG A 74 -12.76 3.33 -15.29
N ASP A 75 -13.14 4.27 -14.44
CA ASP A 75 -12.58 5.62 -14.43
C ASP A 75 -11.20 5.63 -13.75
N THR A 76 -10.19 5.24 -14.51
CA THR A 76 -8.79 5.16 -14.07
C THR A 76 -8.22 6.52 -13.70
N ASP A 77 -8.63 7.57 -14.42
CA ASP A 77 -8.15 8.93 -14.18
C ASP A 77 -8.67 9.44 -12.84
N PHE A 78 -9.98 9.32 -12.58
CA PHE A 78 -10.56 9.69 -11.30
C PHE A 78 -9.97 8.85 -10.15
N ALA A 79 -9.82 7.54 -10.34
CA ALA A 79 -9.29 6.67 -9.30
C ALA A 79 -7.83 6.99 -8.96
N SER A 80 -7.03 7.35 -9.97
CA SER A 80 -5.65 7.80 -9.80
C SER A 80 -5.59 9.17 -9.13
N GLU A 81 -6.40 10.13 -9.57
CA GLU A 81 -6.47 11.47 -8.98
C GLU A 81 -6.92 11.43 -7.52
N PHE A 82 -7.97 10.68 -7.21
CA PHE A 82 -8.44 10.46 -5.84
C PHE A 82 -7.34 9.85 -4.97
N SER A 83 -6.61 8.84 -5.50
CA SER A 83 -5.51 8.22 -4.76
C SER A 83 -4.37 9.21 -4.51
N ASN A 84 -4.06 10.05 -5.50
CA ASN A 84 -3.07 11.13 -5.42
C ASN A 84 -3.51 12.32 -4.58
N LYS A 85 -4.75 12.37 -4.09
CA LYS A 85 -5.26 13.39 -3.14
C LYS A 85 -5.20 12.93 -1.69
N LEU A 86 -4.92 11.65 -1.43
CA LEU A 86 -4.79 11.14 -0.07
C LEU A 86 -3.53 11.71 0.58
N ARG A 87 -3.68 12.21 1.80
CA ARG A 87 -2.63 12.82 2.61
C ARG A 87 -2.57 12.20 3.98
N SER A 88 -1.37 12.12 4.56
CA SER A 88 -1.24 11.86 6.00
C SER A 88 -1.51 13.13 6.79
N LEU A 89 -1.59 12.99 8.13
CA LEU A 89 -1.65 14.12 9.04
C LEU A 89 -0.31 14.86 9.18
N ALA A 90 0.77 14.36 8.56
CA ALA A 90 2.13 14.90 8.66
C ALA A 90 2.58 15.12 10.13
N SER A 91 2.47 14.09 10.97
CA SER A 91 2.75 14.21 12.41
C SER A 91 4.26 14.22 12.72
N PRO A 92 4.70 14.91 13.79
CA PRO A 92 6.10 14.87 14.23
C PRO A 92 6.61 13.49 14.65
N GLN A 93 5.69 12.58 15.01
CA GLN A 93 6.02 11.21 15.43
C GLN A 93 6.49 10.35 14.26
N TYR A 94 6.04 10.68 13.05
CA TYR A 94 6.36 9.95 11.82
C TYR A 94 6.73 10.95 10.70
N PRO A 95 7.91 11.59 10.81
CA PRO A 95 8.32 12.61 9.86
C PRO A 95 8.50 12.03 8.46
N CYS A 96 8.02 12.74 7.44
CA CYS A 96 8.10 12.30 6.04
C CYS A 96 9.49 12.56 5.42
N ASN A 97 10.19 13.56 5.95
CA ASN A 97 11.59 13.83 5.61
C ASN A 97 12.50 12.99 6.52
N VAL A 98 13.02 11.89 6.00
CA VAL A 98 13.96 11.03 6.70
C VAL A 98 15.22 10.86 5.88
N LYS A 99 16.38 10.90 6.55
CA LYS A 99 17.66 10.55 5.95
C LYS A 99 17.65 9.04 5.69
N ILE A 100 17.85 8.65 4.44
CA ILE A 100 17.80 7.25 4.01
C ILE A 100 19.19 6.68 4.09
N ASP A 101 19.35 5.59 4.84
CA ASP A 101 20.64 4.93 4.98
C ASP A 101 20.78 3.70 4.07
N LYS A 102 19.67 3.08 3.63
CA LYS A 102 19.70 1.84 2.82
C LYS A 102 18.55 1.76 1.81
N ARG A 103 18.85 1.27 0.60
CA ARG A 103 17.90 0.87 -0.46
C ARG A 103 17.96 -0.64 -0.63
N VAL A 104 16.82 -1.31 -0.65
CA VAL A 104 16.73 -2.78 -0.56
C VAL A 104 15.78 -3.28 -1.63
N MET A 105 16.22 -4.27 -2.42
CA MET A 105 15.38 -4.95 -3.40
C MET A 105 15.54 -6.47 -3.26
N SER A 106 14.48 -7.18 -2.88
CA SER A 106 14.32 -8.63 -3.13
C SER A 106 12.91 -9.06 -2.72
N PHE A 107 12.31 -9.99 -3.47
CA PHE A 107 11.12 -10.71 -3.05
C PHE A 107 11.37 -12.21 -3.24
N VAL A 108 11.34 -12.97 -2.14
CA VAL A 108 11.28 -14.43 -2.16
C VAL A 108 10.14 -14.88 -1.28
N ARG A 109 9.31 -15.79 -1.79
CA ARG A 109 8.21 -16.40 -1.04
C ARG A 109 8.74 -17.64 -0.32
N PRO A 110 8.84 -17.62 1.02
CA PRO A 110 9.23 -18.82 1.76
C PRO A 110 8.09 -19.85 1.77
N THR A 111 8.43 -21.13 1.96
CA THR A 111 7.45 -22.23 2.12
C THR A 111 6.67 -22.14 3.43
N ILE A 112 7.28 -21.56 4.47
CA ILE A 112 6.66 -21.25 5.77
C ILE A 112 6.99 -19.79 6.09
N SER A 113 6.02 -19.00 6.56
CA SER A 113 6.31 -17.60 6.91
C SER A 113 7.26 -17.54 8.11
N MET A 114 8.15 -16.54 8.17
CA MET A 114 9.01 -16.34 9.35
C MET A 114 8.21 -16.24 10.66
N LEU A 115 7.03 -15.63 10.60
CA LEU A 115 6.13 -15.50 11.74
C LEU A 115 5.60 -16.87 12.20
N GLU A 116 5.21 -17.72 11.27
CA GLU A 116 4.79 -19.09 11.56
C GLU A 116 5.95 -19.93 12.11
N SER A 117 7.15 -19.81 11.53
CA SER A 117 8.36 -20.48 12.05
C SER A 117 8.64 -20.08 13.50
N HIS A 118 8.53 -18.79 13.81
CA HIS A 118 8.68 -18.26 15.17
C HIS A 118 7.62 -18.82 16.12
N TYR A 119 6.34 -18.75 15.78
CA TYR A 119 5.26 -19.25 16.66
C TYR A 119 5.27 -20.76 16.87
N LYS A 120 5.71 -21.53 15.86
CA LYS A 120 5.85 -22.99 15.94
C LYS A 120 7.18 -23.43 16.53
N ASN A 121 8.05 -22.49 16.91
CA ASN A 121 9.39 -22.74 17.43
C ASN A 121 10.19 -23.72 16.55
N LEU A 122 10.06 -23.56 15.23
CA LEU A 122 10.76 -24.40 14.27
C LEU A 122 12.22 -23.93 14.18
N ASP A 123 13.15 -24.82 14.51
CA ASP A 123 14.61 -24.60 14.47
C ASP A 123 15.17 -24.60 13.02
N THR A 124 14.31 -24.45 12.01
CA THR A 124 14.69 -24.40 10.60
C THR A 124 15.24 -23.00 10.27
N LEU A 125 16.42 -22.69 10.80
CA LEU A 125 17.24 -21.54 10.41
C LEU A 125 17.79 -21.75 8.98
N GLU A 126 16.90 -21.79 7.98
CA GLU A 126 17.26 -21.76 6.56
C GLU A 126 17.21 -20.33 5.99
N TYR A 127 17.45 -19.30 6.81
CA TYR A 127 17.53 -17.93 6.33
C TYR A 127 18.93 -17.35 6.43
N SER A 128 19.36 -16.68 5.37
CA SER A 128 20.62 -15.97 5.35
C SER A 128 20.42 -14.53 5.86
N LEU A 129 21.22 -14.13 6.86
CA LEU A 129 21.36 -12.72 7.26
C LEU A 129 22.19 -11.90 6.25
N VAL A 130 22.78 -12.57 5.25
CA VAL A 130 23.52 -11.92 4.17
C VAL A 130 22.53 -11.53 3.08
N PHE A 131 21.98 -10.33 3.24
CA PHE A 131 21.22 -9.65 2.20
C PHE A 131 22.18 -8.79 1.37
N PRO A 132 22.37 -9.08 0.07
CA PRO A 132 23.32 -8.32 -0.73
C PRO A 132 22.77 -6.90 -0.96
N GLU A 133 23.58 -5.88 -0.69
CA GLU A 133 23.18 -4.48 -0.89
C GLU A 133 22.94 -4.15 -2.37
N ASN A 134 23.60 -4.89 -3.27
CA ASN A 134 23.39 -4.83 -4.71
C ASN A 134 23.02 -6.21 -5.24
N PRO A 135 22.09 -6.33 -6.20
CA PRO A 135 21.76 -7.61 -6.79
C PRO A 135 22.99 -8.20 -7.50
N PRO A 136 23.26 -9.52 -7.38
CA PRO A 136 24.39 -10.17 -8.08
C PRO A 136 24.33 -9.99 -9.60
N ASN A 137 23.11 -9.97 -10.15
CA ASN A 137 22.83 -9.69 -11.55
C ASN A 137 21.81 -8.53 -11.63
N PRO A 138 22.14 -7.39 -12.25
CA PRO A 138 21.19 -6.30 -12.41
C PRO A 138 20.08 -6.71 -13.39
N PHE A 139 18.82 -6.53 -12.98
CA PHE A 139 17.68 -6.83 -13.84
C PHE A 139 17.37 -5.65 -14.77
N ASN A 140 17.14 -5.91 -16.05
CA ASN A 140 16.68 -4.87 -16.97
C ASN A 140 15.15 -4.73 -16.95
N TYR A 141 14.67 -3.71 -16.24
CA TYR A 141 13.25 -3.42 -16.08
C TYR A 141 12.55 -2.85 -17.34
N THR A 142 13.30 -2.46 -18.39
CA THR A 142 12.72 -1.89 -19.62
C THR A 142 11.99 -2.91 -20.51
N GLY A 143 12.07 -4.21 -20.18
CA GLY A 143 11.66 -5.29 -21.07
C GLY A 143 12.69 -5.49 -22.19
N ILE A 144 13.02 -6.74 -22.48
CA ILE A 144 13.83 -7.13 -23.64
C ILE A 144 13.03 -8.16 -24.41
N ASP A 145 12.79 -7.88 -25.70
CA ASP A 145 12.26 -8.82 -26.68
C ASP A 145 13.33 -9.00 -27.77
N PRO A 146 13.82 -10.22 -28.05
CA PRO A 146 13.47 -11.48 -27.41
C PRO A 146 14.13 -11.66 -26.04
N VAL A 147 13.49 -12.45 -25.19
CA VAL A 147 14.01 -12.86 -23.87
C VAL A 147 15.19 -13.80 -24.09
N THR A 148 16.39 -13.23 -24.09
CA THR A 148 17.64 -13.96 -24.39
C THR A 148 18.38 -14.42 -23.13
N GLU A 149 17.90 -14.05 -21.94
CA GLU A 149 18.54 -14.35 -20.66
C GLU A 149 17.62 -15.15 -19.73
N ASN A 150 18.22 -15.92 -18.82
CA ASN A 150 17.50 -16.64 -17.78
C ASN A 150 16.96 -15.64 -16.74
N MET A 151 15.65 -15.37 -16.79
CA MET A 151 14.96 -14.39 -15.95
C MET A 151 14.38 -14.99 -14.65
N ASN A 152 14.77 -16.21 -14.30
CA ASN A 152 14.32 -16.81 -13.04
C ASN A 152 14.89 -16.04 -11.85
N THR A 153 14.04 -15.78 -10.87
CA THR A 153 14.51 -15.30 -9.57
C THR A 153 15.34 -16.39 -8.89
N GLU A 154 16.35 -16.00 -8.13
CA GLU A 154 17.01 -16.93 -7.22
C GLU A 154 16.05 -17.29 -6.08
N VAL A 155 15.90 -18.58 -5.81
CA VAL A 155 15.12 -19.07 -4.67
C VAL A 155 16.01 -19.02 -3.43
N GLY A 156 15.58 -18.30 -2.38
CA GLY A 156 16.23 -18.36 -1.07
C GLY A 156 15.58 -17.49 0.01
N THR A 157 15.66 -17.91 1.26
CA THR A 157 15.14 -17.11 2.39
C THR A 157 16.22 -16.14 2.86
N LYS A 158 16.03 -14.84 2.66
CA LYS A 158 17.00 -13.80 3.07
C LYS A 158 16.34 -12.77 3.98
N VAL A 159 17.05 -12.35 5.02
CA VAL A 159 16.58 -11.36 5.98
C VAL A 159 17.49 -10.14 5.90
N LEU A 160 16.88 -8.97 5.69
CA LEU A 160 17.54 -7.70 5.90
C LEU A 160 17.46 -7.33 7.39
N SER A 161 18.59 -7.34 8.08
CA SER A 161 18.69 -6.83 9.45
C SER A 161 19.13 -5.36 9.44
N VAL A 162 18.45 -4.52 10.23
CA VAL A 162 18.76 -3.09 10.38
C VAL A 162 18.72 -2.69 11.85
N PRO A 163 19.51 -1.68 12.28
CA PRO A 163 19.41 -1.16 13.63
C PRO A 163 18.00 -0.64 13.97
N TYR A 164 17.60 -0.78 15.23
CA TYR A 164 16.34 -0.21 15.71
C TYR A 164 16.27 1.29 15.44
N GLY A 165 15.13 1.76 14.92
CA GLY A 165 14.89 3.16 14.60
C GLY A 165 15.49 3.63 13.28
N THR A 166 16.08 2.73 12.48
CA THR A 166 16.58 3.06 11.12
C THR A 166 15.43 3.56 10.25
N ASN A 167 15.66 4.65 9.51
CA ASN A 167 14.72 5.12 8.50
C ASN A 167 14.98 4.38 7.19
N LEU A 168 13.97 3.72 6.66
CA LEU A 168 14.07 2.92 5.45
C LEU A 168 13.29 3.57 4.30
N GLU A 169 13.86 3.49 3.10
CA GLU A 169 13.14 3.66 1.85
C GLU A 169 13.17 2.34 1.09
N ILE A 170 12.00 1.81 0.78
CA ILE A 170 11.85 0.64 -0.08
C ILE A 170 11.30 1.11 -1.42
N LEU A 171 12.08 0.89 -2.48
CA LEU A 171 11.68 1.13 -3.86
C LEU A 171 11.28 -0.20 -4.49
N MET A 172 10.04 -0.26 -4.96
CA MET A 172 9.51 -1.41 -5.68
C MET A 172 9.31 -1.02 -7.14
N GLN A 173 9.99 -1.71 -8.05
CA GLN A 173 9.83 -1.57 -9.49
C GLN A 173 8.97 -2.73 -10.00
N GLY A 174 7.77 -2.41 -10.45
CA GLY A 174 6.92 -3.30 -11.22
C GLY A 174 7.54 -3.53 -12.60
N THR A 175 7.59 -4.79 -13.01
CA THR A 175 8.00 -5.17 -14.37
C THR A 175 6.77 -5.21 -15.27
N SER A 176 6.98 -5.22 -16.58
CA SER A 176 5.92 -5.38 -17.59
C SER A 176 5.91 -6.81 -18.19
N PHE A 177 6.50 -7.78 -17.49
CA PHE A 177 6.82 -9.09 -18.04
C PHE A 177 5.78 -10.17 -17.68
N LEU A 178 5.44 -11.02 -18.65
CA LEU A 178 4.46 -12.13 -18.62
C LEU A 178 3.00 -11.75 -18.42
N ASN A 179 2.64 -10.91 -17.43
CA ASN A 179 1.25 -10.46 -17.19
C ASN A 179 1.21 -9.03 -16.61
N VAL A 180 0.20 -8.25 -17.00
CA VAL A 180 -0.09 -6.94 -16.42
C VAL A 180 -0.79 -7.15 -15.09
N GLU A 181 -0.03 -7.20 -14.00
CA GLU A 181 -0.58 -7.31 -12.65
C GLU A 181 -0.18 -6.11 -11.78
N ASN A 182 -1.13 -5.65 -10.97
CA ASN A 182 -0.84 -4.78 -9.83
C ASN A 182 -0.45 -5.67 -8.66
N HIS A 183 0.73 -5.43 -8.07
CA HIS A 183 1.20 -6.22 -6.94
C HIS A 183 0.95 -5.47 -5.62
N PRO A 184 -0.02 -5.90 -4.80
CA PRO A 184 -0.20 -5.35 -3.46
C PRO A 184 0.92 -5.86 -2.55
N ILE A 185 1.82 -4.98 -2.12
CA ILE A 185 2.89 -5.28 -1.18
C ILE A 185 2.48 -4.78 0.21
N HIS A 186 2.35 -5.72 1.15
CA HIS A 186 2.00 -5.46 2.55
C HIS A 186 3.25 -5.59 3.42
N VAL A 187 3.45 -4.63 4.34
CA VAL A 187 4.53 -4.69 5.35
C VAL A 187 3.91 -4.96 6.70
N HIS A 188 4.25 -6.11 7.29
CA HIS A 188 3.80 -6.46 8.62
C HIS A 188 4.49 -5.59 9.68
N GLY A 189 3.79 -5.25 10.75
CA GLY A 189 4.36 -4.56 11.91
C GLY A 189 4.53 -3.04 11.75
N HIS A 190 4.32 -2.49 10.54
CA HIS A 190 4.51 -1.07 10.24
C HIS A 190 3.41 -0.53 9.33
N ASN A 191 3.00 0.70 9.58
CA ASN A 191 2.53 1.58 8.51
C ASN A 191 3.75 2.27 7.87
N PHE A 192 3.58 2.74 6.64
CA PHE A 192 4.57 3.44 5.85
C PHE A 192 3.92 4.57 5.04
N PHE A 193 4.74 5.53 4.63
CA PHE A 193 4.36 6.62 3.75
C PHE A 193 4.70 6.29 2.30
N ILE A 194 3.75 6.44 1.38
CA ILE A 194 4.02 6.32 -0.05
C ILE A 194 4.49 7.69 -0.54
N VAL A 195 5.81 7.87 -0.71
CA VAL A 195 6.42 9.17 -1.04
C VAL A 195 6.47 9.44 -2.54
N GLY A 196 6.39 8.41 -3.36
CA GLY A 196 6.35 8.56 -4.81
C GLY A 196 5.83 7.31 -5.50
N MET A 197 5.13 7.50 -6.62
CA MET A 197 4.64 6.41 -7.45
C MET A 197 4.42 6.92 -8.87
N ARG A 198 4.97 6.25 -9.88
CA ARG A 198 4.84 6.62 -11.30
C ARG A 198 4.90 5.39 -12.20
N PHE A 199 4.45 5.54 -13.44
CA PHE A 199 4.72 4.58 -14.50
C PHE A 199 6.15 4.74 -15.05
N GLY A 200 6.66 3.69 -15.69
CA GLY A 200 8.01 3.63 -16.24
C GLY A 200 9.05 3.15 -15.22
N ASN A 201 10.33 3.27 -15.62
CA ASN A 201 11.45 2.88 -14.76
C ASN A 201 11.85 4.03 -13.85
N TYR A 202 12.10 3.69 -12.58
CA TYR A 202 12.60 4.64 -11.61
C TYR A 202 13.97 5.19 -12.02
N ASN A 203 14.12 6.50 -11.95
CA ASN A 203 15.37 7.22 -12.15
C ASN A 203 15.82 7.85 -10.81
N ALA A 204 16.89 7.29 -10.23
CA ALA A 204 17.41 7.71 -8.94
C ALA A 204 17.87 9.17 -8.88
N ASP A 205 18.21 9.78 -10.01
CA ASP A 205 18.70 11.16 -10.08
C ASP A 205 17.56 12.18 -10.27
N LYS A 206 16.40 11.73 -10.77
CA LYS A 206 15.29 12.62 -11.17
C LYS A 206 14.03 12.44 -10.34
N ASP A 207 13.66 11.20 -10.01
CA ASP A 207 12.40 10.91 -9.36
C ASP A 207 12.32 11.35 -7.89
N PRO A 208 13.39 11.27 -7.07
CA PRO A 208 13.34 11.77 -5.69
C PRO A 208 12.95 13.24 -5.56
N ALA A 209 13.29 14.07 -6.56
CA ALA A 209 12.92 15.49 -6.58
C ALA A 209 11.41 15.71 -6.66
N ASN A 210 10.65 14.69 -7.09
CA ASN A 210 9.19 14.74 -7.20
C ASN A 210 8.46 14.06 -6.04
N TYR A 211 9.18 13.62 -4.99
CA TYR A 211 8.55 12.97 -3.86
C TYR A 211 7.67 13.93 -3.06
N ASN A 212 6.52 13.43 -2.62
CA ASN A 212 5.76 14.09 -1.58
C ASN A 212 6.41 13.80 -0.23
N LEU A 213 7.17 14.76 0.29
CA LEU A 213 7.82 14.69 1.61
C LEU A 213 7.16 15.59 2.67
N ILE A 214 6.00 16.17 2.33
CA ILE A 214 5.26 17.05 3.24
C ILE A 214 4.16 16.24 3.92
N ASP A 215 3.29 15.61 3.12
CA ASP A 215 2.08 14.95 3.59
C ASP A 215 1.73 13.65 2.80
N PRO A 216 2.71 12.77 2.48
CA PRO A 216 2.45 11.53 1.77
C PRO A 216 1.42 10.65 2.48
N PRO A 217 0.58 9.90 1.75
CA PRO A 217 -0.40 9.01 2.37
C PRO A 217 0.26 7.91 3.19
N GLU A 218 -0.23 7.70 4.40
CA GLU A 218 0.17 6.62 5.30
C GLU A 218 -0.70 5.38 5.08
N ARG A 219 -0.07 4.21 4.86
CA ARG A 219 -0.71 2.92 4.53
C ARG A 219 0.09 1.76 5.13
N ASN A 220 -0.47 0.56 5.12
CA ASN A 220 0.25 -0.69 5.42
C ASN A 220 0.43 -1.58 4.18
N THR A 221 -0.18 -1.20 3.06
CA THR A 221 -0.11 -1.92 1.80
C THR A 221 -0.08 -0.91 0.65
N VAL A 222 0.77 -1.15 -0.35
CA VAL A 222 0.91 -0.32 -1.57
C VAL A 222 0.73 -1.19 -2.80
N ALA A 223 -0.01 -0.70 -3.79
CA ALA A 223 -0.12 -1.35 -5.09
C ALA A 223 0.96 -0.77 -6.00
N VAL A 224 1.94 -1.58 -6.39
CA VAL A 224 2.96 -1.16 -7.35
C VAL A 224 2.34 -1.17 -8.75
N PRO A 225 2.37 -0.05 -9.50
CA PRO A 225 1.80 -0.02 -10.84
C PRO A 225 2.52 -0.99 -11.77
N THR A 226 1.77 -1.67 -12.65
CA THR A 226 2.39 -2.49 -13.71
C THR A 226 3.32 -1.63 -14.57
N GLY A 227 4.55 -2.10 -14.79
CA GLY A 227 5.57 -1.35 -15.53
C GLY A 227 5.91 0.02 -14.93
N GLY A 228 5.60 0.23 -13.65
CA GLY A 228 5.86 1.45 -12.90
C GLY A 228 6.63 1.16 -11.61
N TRP A 229 6.73 2.14 -10.72
CA TRP A 229 7.40 2.00 -9.44
C TRP A 229 6.63 2.69 -8.33
N ALA A 230 6.86 2.24 -7.10
CA ALA A 230 6.41 2.88 -5.87
C ALA A 230 7.56 2.95 -4.86
N ALA A 231 7.74 4.10 -4.23
CA ALA A 231 8.70 4.32 -3.14
C ALA A 231 7.94 4.54 -1.83
N ILE A 232 8.25 3.73 -0.82
CA ILE A 232 7.68 3.85 0.53
C ILE A 232 8.76 4.17 1.56
N ARG A 233 8.39 4.91 2.61
CA ARG A 233 9.28 5.21 3.74
C ARG A 233 8.63 4.89 5.07
N PHE A 234 9.40 4.31 5.99
CA PHE A 234 8.98 4.10 7.37
C PHE A 234 10.20 3.99 8.29
N LYS A 235 9.95 4.08 9.59
CA LYS A 235 10.96 3.89 10.62
C LYS A 235 10.89 2.45 11.15
N ALA A 236 12.00 1.74 11.17
CA ALA A 236 12.10 0.38 11.69
C ALA A 236 12.14 0.37 13.23
N ASP A 237 11.05 0.77 13.87
CA ASP A 237 10.95 0.97 15.34
C ASP A 237 10.01 -0.04 16.04
N ASN A 238 9.66 -1.13 15.36
CA ASN A 238 8.87 -2.23 15.92
C ASN A 238 9.71 -3.52 15.91
N PRO A 239 10.22 -3.96 17.08
CA PRO A 239 11.07 -5.13 17.18
C PRO A 239 10.21 -6.40 17.16
N CYS A 240 9.70 -6.81 16.00
CA CYS A 240 8.86 -8.00 15.88
C CYS A 240 9.63 -9.33 15.75
N LEU A 241 10.95 -9.29 15.55
CA LEU A 241 11.83 -10.46 15.46
C LEU A 241 13.12 -10.20 16.25
N VAL A 242 13.01 -10.25 17.58
CA VAL A 242 14.18 -10.28 18.46
C VAL A 242 14.55 -11.75 18.65
N HIS A 243 15.45 -12.28 17.81
CA HIS A 243 16.25 -13.40 18.28
C HIS A 243 17.17 -12.82 19.36
N SER A 244 16.94 -13.19 20.62
CA SER A 244 17.92 -13.00 21.67
C SER A 244 19.19 -13.76 21.25
N LEU A 245 20.20 -13.03 20.79
CA LEU A 245 21.55 -13.58 20.75
C LEU A 245 21.97 -13.83 22.20
N PRO A 246 22.39 -15.04 22.59
CA PRO A 246 23.00 -15.23 23.89
C PRO A 246 24.29 -14.39 23.94
N SER A 247 24.42 -13.64 25.03
CA SER A 247 25.61 -12.90 25.44
C SER A 247 26.87 -13.76 25.48
#